data_AF-W2U019-F1
#
_entry.id   AF-W2U019-F1
#
_cell.length_a   1.000
_cell.length_b   1.000
_cell.length_c   1.000
_cell.angle_alpha   90.00
_cell.angle_beta   90.00
_cell.angle_gamma   90.00
#
_symmetry.space_group_name_H-M   'P 1'
#
loop_
_entity.id
_entity.type
_entity.pdbx_description
1 polymer ?
#
loop_
_entity_poly.entity_id
_entity_poly.type
_entity_poly.pdbx_seq_one_letter_code
_entity_poly.pdbx_strand_id
1 'polypeptide(L)'
;MLADLQKEEWYHGCLPYEDIVGLLKNGGDFLLRELEPEGDRMAMPCVTVKSSKILDYPVHCLNIASDRIYTIDGTNKNKDVMDLVKYHHATGTPVDEHVKLINPVPKQPWELTSDKITLVSKIGAGAFGEVWQGWLVTATGKPPVDVAIKVTKVSDENKAKMDEMHKEARLMRQYKHRLR
;
A
#
# COMPACT_ATOMS: atom_id res chain seq x y z
N MET A 1 -12.32 7.60 0.59
CA MET A 1 -12.08 6.33 1.32
C MET A 1 -10.67 5.81 1.05
N LEU A 2 -10.39 5.08 -0.05
CA LEU A 2 -9.02 4.59 -0.32
C LEU A 2 -8.04 5.74 -0.65
N ALA A 3 -8.50 6.78 -1.35
CA ALA A 3 -7.68 7.95 -1.67
C ALA A 3 -7.22 8.71 -0.41
N ASP A 4 -8.03 8.72 0.66
CA ASP A 4 -7.68 9.42 1.90
C ASP A 4 -6.61 8.65 2.68
N LEU A 5 -6.67 7.31 2.63
CA LEU A 5 -5.68 6.42 3.23
C LEU A 5 -4.28 6.58 2.61
N GLN A 6 -4.16 7.08 1.37
CA GLN A 6 -2.87 7.31 0.72
C GLN A 6 -1.95 8.25 1.50
N LYS A 7 -2.48 9.07 2.41
CA LYS A 7 -1.71 9.96 3.28
C LYS A 7 -1.27 9.30 4.58
N GLU A 8 -1.90 8.19 4.96
CA GLU A 8 -1.62 7.52 6.22
C GLU A 8 -0.28 6.78 6.16
N GLU A 9 0.44 6.79 7.29
CA GLU A 9 1.78 6.21 7.39
C GLU A 9 1.76 4.68 7.29
N TRP A 10 0.68 4.03 7.72
CA TRP A 10 0.58 2.56 7.78
C TRP A 10 -0.16 1.94 6.59
N TYR A 11 -0.47 2.74 5.56
CA TYR A 11 -1.25 2.31 4.40
C TYR A 11 -0.37 2.09 3.16
N HIS A 12 -0.12 0.86 2.78
CA HIS A 12 0.81 0.51 1.69
C HIS A 12 0.17 0.43 0.30
N GLY A 13 -1.10 0.80 0.15
CA GLY A 13 -1.80 0.72 -1.14
C GLY A 13 -1.77 -0.71 -1.71
N CYS A 14 -1.42 -0.84 -2.99
CA CYS A 14 -1.48 -2.10 -3.73
C CYS A 14 -0.12 -2.81 -3.83
N LEU A 15 0.72 -2.75 -2.78
CA LEU A 15 1.98 -3.50 -2.79
C LEU A 15 1.73 -5.01 -3.01
N PRO A 16 2.56 -5.68 -3.82
CA PRO A 16 2.48 -7.13 -3.99
C PRO A 16 2.59 -7.87 -2.67
N TYR A 17 1.86 -8.98 -2.55
CA TYR A 17 1.89 -9.81 -1.34
C TYR A 17 3.32 -10.25 -0.96
N GLU A 18 4.18 -10.53 -1.94
CA GLU A 18 5.60 -10.85 -1.70
C GLU A 18 6.35 -9.72 -0.97
N ASP A 19 6.11 -8.46 -1.34
CA ASP A 19 6.71 -7.31 -0.67
C ASP A 19 6.11 -7.13 0.74
N ILE A 20 4.79 -7.30 0.90
CA ILE A 20 4.11 -7.26 2.20
C ILE A 20 4.70 -8.27 3.19
N VAL A 21 4.91 -9.52 2.74
CA VAL A 21 5.50 -10.57 3.58
C VAL A 21 6.92 -10.21 4.05
N GLY A 22 7.72 -9.56 3.19
CA GLY A 22 9.06 -9.09 3.55
C GLY A 22 9.08 -7.96 4.58
N LEU A 23 7.98 -7.21 4.71
CA LEU A 23 7.84 -6.11 5.67
C LEU A 23 7.44 -6.59 7.07
N LEU A 24 6.66 -7.66 7.16
CA LEU A 24 6.15 -8.20 8.43
C LEU A 24 7.15 -9.18 9.06
N LYS A 25 7.93 -8.72 10.04
CA LYS A 25 9.09 -9.46 10.58
C LYS A 25 8.79 -10.14 11.91
N ASN A 26 8.09 -9.48 12.81
CA ASN A 26 7.82 -9.96 14.16
C ASN A 26 6.34 -10.28 14.36
N GLY A 27 6.04 -11.09 15.39
CA GLY A 27 4.67 -11.33 15.81
C GLY A 27 4.02 -10.02 16.29
N GLY A 28 2.83 -9.73 15.79
CA GLY A 28 2.09 -8.50 16.02
C GLY A 28 2.39 -7.37 15.04
N ASP A 29 3.35 -7.55 14.11
CA ASP A 29 3.55 -6.59 13.01
C ASP A 29 2.29 -6.57 12.14
N PHE A 30 1.83 -5.37 11.78
CA PHE A 30 0.67 -5.18 10.92
C PHE A 30 0.80 -3.98 10.00
N LEU A 31 0.04 -4.00 8.92
CA LEU A 31 -0.12 -2.87 8.01
C LEU A 31 -1.52 -2.87 7.39
N LEU A 32 -1.92 -1.73 6.82
CA LEU A 32 -3.13 -1.60 6.02
C LEU A 32 -2.75 -1.59 4.54
N ARG A 33 -3.50 -2.29 3.70
CA ARG A 33 -3.30 -2.33 2.25
C ARG A 33 -4.63 -2.42 1.51
N GLU A 34 -4.57 -2.26 0.20
CA GLU A 34 -5.70 -2.51 -0.69
C GLU A 34 -5.71 -3.98 -1.11
N LEU A 35 -6.87 -4.63 -1.01
CA LEU A 35 -7.12 -5.88 -1.72
C LEU A 35 -7.57 -5.56 -3.13
N GLU A 36 -6.95 -6.21 -4.11
CA GLU A 36 -7.43 -6.13 -5.50
C GLU A 36 -8.89 -6.61 -5.57
N PRO A 37 -9.70 -6.02 -6.46
CA PRO A 37 -11.01 -6.55 -6.81
C PRO A 37 -10.91 -8.02 -7.24
N GLU A 38 -11.81 -8.86 -6.73
CA GLU A 38 -11.92 -10.25 -7.13
C GLU A 38 -13.37 -10.56 -7.50
N GLY A 39 -13.61 -10.92 -8.77
CA GLY A 39 -14.95 -11.08 -9.32
C GLY A 39 -15.77 -9.80 -9.20
N ASP A 40 -16.94 -9.89 -8.58
CA ASP A 40 -17.84 -8.75 -8.36
C ASP A 40 -17.47 -7.90 -7.12
N ARG A 41 -16.43 -8.28 -6.36
CA ARG A 41 -16.04 -7.52 -5.16
C ARG A 41 -15.23 -6.30 -5.56
N MET A 42 -15.61 -5.14 -5.01
CA MET A 42 -14.82 -3.92 -5.14
C MET A 42 -13.52 -4.00 -4.34
N ALA A 43 -12.54 -3.20 -4.73
CA ALA A 43 -11.33 -3.00 -3.95
C ALA A 43 -11.69 -2.56 -2.52
N MET A 44 -11.03 -3.16 -1.53
CA MET A 44 -11.32 -2.91 -0.12
C MET A 44 -10.05 -2.81 0.72
N PRO A 45 -10.06 -1.99 1.79
CA PRO A 45 -8.95 -1.97 2.73
C PRO A 45 -8.85 -3.31 3.46
N CYS A 46 -7.64 -3.73 3.78
CA CYS A 46 -7.36 -4.95 4.53
C CYS A 46 -6.19 -4.73 5.47
N VAL A 47 -6.37 -5.16 6.72
CA VAL A 47 -5.29 -5.20 7.70
C VAL A 47 -4.59 -6.54 7.56
N THR A 48 -3.30 -6.55 7.23
CA THR A 48 -2.50 -7.76 7.17
C THR A 48 -1.62 -7.82 8.41
N VAL A 49 -1.69 -8.92 9.17
CA VAL A 49 -1.00 -9.08 10.45
C VAL A 49 -0.16 -10.34 10.46
N LYS A 50 1.03 -10.26 11.05
CA LYS A 50 1.85 -11.44 11.37
C LYS A 50 1.55 -11.94 12.78
N SER A 51 0.94 -13.11 12.89
CA SER A 51 0.85 -13.89 14.14
C SER A 51 1.80 -15.11 14.05
N SER A 52 1.28 -16.33 14.20
CA SER A 52 1.98 -17.57 13.80
C SER A 52 2.15 -17.68 12.28
N LYS A 53 1.25 -17.03 11.53
CA LYS A 53 1.25 -16.88 10.08
C LYS A 53 0.94 -15.43 9.72
N ILE A 54 1.10 -15.07 8.46
CA ILE A 54 0.63 -13.78 7.95
C ILE A 54 -0.81 -13.97 7.48
N LEU A 55 -1.73 -13.19 8.05
CA LEU A 55 -3.18 -13.30 7.85
C LEU A 55 -3.76 -11.96 7.41
N ASP A 56 -4.79 -12.02 6.58
CA ASP A 56 -5.54 -10.88 6.07
C ASP A 56 -6.87 -10.73 6.81
N TYR A 57 -7.15 -9.50 7.23
CA TYR A 57 -8.39 -9.10 7.90
C TYR A 57 -9.03 -7.95 7.10
N PRO A 58 -9.93 -8.27 6.15
CA PRO A 58 -10.61 -7.27 5.35
C PRO A 58 -11.44 -6.31 6.21
N VAL A 59 -11.38 -5.02 5.91
CA VAL A 59 -12.23 -4.01 6.55
C VAL A 59 -13.56 -3.98 5.83
N HIS A 60 -14.61 -4.48 6.48
CA HIS A 60 -15.96 -4.52 5.93
C HIS A 60 -16.66 -3.18 6.08
N CYS A 61 -17.35 -2.75 5.02
CA CYS A 61 -18.21 -1.57 5.02
C CYS A 61 -19.68 -1.99 5.17
N LEU A 62 -20.35 -1.44 6.16
CA LEU A 62 -21.78 -1.59 6.44
C LEU A 62 -22.47 -0.28 6.06
N ASN A 63 -23.51 -0.35 5.23
CA ASN A 63 -24.34 0.80 4.92
C ASN A 63 -25.51 0.83 5.91
N ILE A 64 -25.48 1.76 6.87
CA ILE A 64 -26.53 1.92 7.88
C ILE A 64 -27.17 3.29 7.66
N ALA A 65 -28.42 3.28 7.19
CA ALA A 65 -29.09 4.47 6.68
C ALA A 65 -28.23 5.17 5.58
N SER A 66 -27.89 6.44 5.77
CA SER A 66 -27.03 7.22 4.86
C SER A 66 -25.54 7.21 5.26
N ASP A 67 -25.17 6.52 6.34
CA ASP A 67 -23.80 6.48 6.84
C ASP A 67 -23.09 5.20 6.41
N ARG A 68 -21.79 5.33 6.08
CA ARG A 68 -20.88 4.21 5.93
C ARG A 68 -20.18 3.95 7.25
N ILE A 69 -20.26 2.72 7.73
CA ILE A 69 -19.65 2.28 8.99
C ILE A 69 -18.74 1.09 8.70
N TYR A 70 -17.52 1.12 9.21
CA TYR A 70 -16.50 0.12 8.98
C TYR A 70 -16.31 -0.77 10.21
N THR A 71 -15.98 -2.03 9.99
CA THR A 71 -15.63 -3.00 11.02
C THR A 71 -14.62 -4.01 10.49
N ILE A 72 -13.74 -4.52 11.36
CA ILE A 72 -12.78 -5.59 11.05
C ILE A 72 -13.20 -6.89 11.75
N ASP A 73 -13.69 -6.79 12.99
CA ASP A 73 -14.05 -7.90 13.86
C ASP A 73 -15.58 -8.18 13.93
N GLY A 74 -16.36 -7.44 13.13
CA GLY A 74 -17.83 -7.51 13.11
C GLY A 74 -18.53 -6.82 14.29
N THR A 75 -17.78 -6.37 15.31
CA THR A 75 -18.32 -5.85 16.57
C THR A 75 -18.02 -4.37 16.73
N ASN A 76 -16.74 -4.00 16.66
CA ASN A 76 -16.26 -2.63 16.79
C ASN A 76 -16.43 -1.88 15.48
N LYS A 77 -16.94 -0.65 15.57
CA LYS A 77 -17.44 0.12 14.43
C LYS A 77 -16.90 1.55 14.45
N ASN A 78 -16.52 2.05 13.27
CA ASN A 78 -16.09 3.44 13.10
C ASN A 78 -16.55 3.99 11.74
N LYS A 79 -16.67 5.31 11.61
CA LYS A 79 -16.94 6.00 10.34
C LYS A 79 -15.67 6.22 9.50
N ASP A 80 -14.49 6.06 10.07
CA ASP A 80 -13.21 6.12 9.38
C ASP A 80 -12.43 4.81 9.56
N VAL A 81 -11.81 4.34 8.46
CA VAL A 81 -11.08 3.06 8.42
C VAL A 81 -9.82 3.13 9.27
N MET A 82 -9.07 4.23 9.20
CA MET A 82 -7.83 4.36 9.95
C MET A 82 -8.10 4.57 11.43
N ASP A 83 -9.16 5.31 11.80
CA ASP A 83 -9.57 5.44 13.20
C ASP A 83 -10.00 4.10 13.81
N LEU A 84 -10.63 3.22 13.04
CA LEU A 84 -10.92 1.84 13.46
C LEU A 84 -9.63 1.06 13.73
N VAL A 85 -8.65 1.12 12.82
CA VAL A 85 -7.36 0.44 12.98
C VAL A 85 -6.60 0.99 14.20
N LYS A 86 -6.55 2.32 14.36
CA LYS A 86 -5.93 3.00 15.50
C LYS A 86 -6.61 2.62 16.81
N TYR A 87 -7.93 2.43 16.83
CA TYR A 87 -8.66 1.91 18.00
C TYR A 87 -8.13 0.53 18.42
N HIS A 88 -8.13 -0.45 17.51
CA HIS A 88 -7.66 -1.81 17.81
C HIS A 88 -6.21 -1.85 18.31
N HIS A 89 -5.34 -1.05 17.68
CA HIS A 89 -3.96 -0.89 18.11
C HIS A 89 -3.84 -0.25 19.50
N ALA A 90 -4.55 0.85 19.76
CA ALA A 90 -4.42 1.60 21.01
C ALA A 90 -5.02 0.86 22.22
N THR A 91 -6.11 0.11 22.03
CA THR A 91 -6.78 -0.62 23.13
C THR A 91 -6.26 -2.05 23.29
N GLY A 92 -5.56 -2.58 22.29
CA GLY A 92 -5.21 -4.00 22.23
C GLY A 92 -6.42 -4.92 22.04
N THR A 93 -7.56 -4.38 21.57
CA THR A 93 -8.74 -5.16 21.20
C THR A 93 -8.37 -6.05 19.99
N PRO A 94 -8.50 -7.39 20.09
CA PRO A 94 -8.18 -8.28 18.97
C PRO A 94 -9.05 -7.98 17.74
N VAL A 95 -8.48 -8.13 16.54
CA VAL A 95 -9.23 -8.07 15.28
C VAL A 95 -9.89 -9.40 14.93
N ASP A 96 -9.41 -10.47 15.54
CA ASP A 96 -9.90 -11.84 15.48
C ASP A 96 -9.33 -12.61 16.67
N GLU A 97 -10.04 -13.60 17.19
CA GLU A 97 -9.73 -14.42 18.40
C GLU A 97 -8.65 -13.82 19.34
N HIS A 98 -7.37 -14.09 19.03
CA HIS A 98 -6.21 -13.64 19.81
C HIS A 98 -5.24 -12.73 19.03
N VAL A 99 -5.59 -12.34 17.80
CA VAL A 99 -4.75 -11.54 16.91
C VAL A 99 -4.90 -10.06 17.23
N LYS A 100 -3.81 -9.47 17.72
CA LYS A 100 -3.73 -8.05 18.10
C LYS A 100 -2.84 -7.28 17.15
N LEU A 101 -3.18 -6.01 16.94
CA LEU A 101 -2.36 -5.06 16.20
C LEU A 101 -1.34 -4.46 17.17
N ILE A 102 -0.07 -4.84 17.07
CA ILE A 102 0.96 -4.45 18.05
C ILE A 102 1.96 -3.46 17.45
N ASN A 103 2.59 -3.82 16.34
CA ASN A 103 3.62 -2.99 15.72
C ASN A 103 3.14 -2.51 14.34
N PRO A 104 2.68 -1.26 14.19
CA PRO A 104 2.35 -0.74 12.89
C PRO A 104 3.62 -0.64 12.05
N VAL A 105 3.58 -1.19 10.83
CA VAL A 105 4.66 -1.06 9.87
C VAL A 105 4.42 0.21 9.05
N PRO A 106 5.33 1.20 9.10
CA PRO A 106 5.20 2.42 8.31
C PRO A 106 5.61 2.16 6.85
N LYS A 107 5.11 3.02 5.96
CA LYS A 107 5.61 3.15 4.58
C LYS A 107 7.12 3.23 4.56
N GLN A 108 7.71 2.47 3.65
CA GLN A 108 9.14 2.48 3.47
C GLN A 108 9.58 3.73 2.68
N PRO A 109 10.83 4.19 2.85
CA PRO A 109 11.33 5.38 2.15
C PRO A 109 11.26 5.32 0.62
N TRP A 110 11.21 4.11 0.05
CA TRP A 110 11.09 3.86 -1.39
C TRP A 110 9.63 3.87 -1.89
N GLU A 111 8.64 3.89 -0.99
CA GLU A 111 7.22 4.03 -1.32
C GLU A 111 6.90 5.50 -1.59
N LEU A 112 7.01 5.90 -2.85
CA LEU A 112 6.73 7.27 -3.26
C LEU A 112 5.22 7.50 -3.43
N THR A 113 4.73 8.56 -2.81
CA THR A 113 3.35 9.03 -2.95
C THR A 113 3.22 9.94 -4.17
N SER A 114 2.03 9.99 -4.77
CA SER A 114 1.81 10.71 -6.03
C SER A 114 2.06 12.22 -5.95
N ASP A 115 1.93 12.82 -4.76
CA ASP A 115 2.24 14.24 -4.51
C ASP A 115 3.74 14.56 -4.59
N LYS A 116 4.62 13.55 -4.49
CA LYS A 116 6.07 13.72 -4.61
C LYS A 116 6.55 13.69 -6.07
N ILE A 117 5.70 13.28 -7.01
CA ILE A 117 6.07 13.00 -8.39
C ILE A 117 5.32 13.92 -9.35
N THR A 118 6.02 14.53 -10.30
CA THR A 118 5.41 15.29 -11.40
C THR A 118 5.87 14.74 -12.74
N LEU A 119 4.93 14.28 -13.57
CA LEU A 119 5.19 13.89 -14.96
C LEU A 119 5.30 15.13 -15.85
N VAL A 120 6.32 15.19 -16.71
CA VAL A 120 6.58 16.34 -17.59
C VAL A 120 6.35 15.97 -19.06
N SER A 121 7.14 15.05 -19.59
CA SER A 121 7.08 14.65 -21.01
C SER A 121 7.40 13.18 -21.17
N LYS A 122 6.76 12.53 -22.14
CA LYS A 122 7.10 11.15 -22.50
C LYS A 122 8.45 11.13 -23.23
N ILE A 123 9.39 10.36 -22.71
CA ILE A 123 10.74 10.22 -23.27
C ILE A 123 10.99 8.84 -23.90
N GLY A 124 10.08 7.88 -23.72
CA GLY A 124 10.18 6.58 -24.37
C GLY A 124 8.97 5.67 -24.13
N ALA A 125 9.00 4.51 -24.76
CA ALA A 125 8.11 3.39 -24.50
C ALA A 125 8.89 2.08 -24.67
N GLY A 126 8.63 1.11 -23.80
CA GLY A 126 9.26 -0.20 -23.83
C GLY A 126 8.25 -1.31 -23.54
N ALA A 127 8.75 -2.54 -23.36
CA ALA A 127 7.93 -3.74 -23.15
C ALA A 127 6.93 -3.63 -21.97
N PHE A 128 7.30 -2.82 -20.97
CA PHE A 128 6.57 -2.65 -19.71
C PHE A 128 5.69 -1.41 -19.66
N GLY A 129 5.72 -0.54 -20.67
CA GLY A 129 4.92 0.69 -20.66
C GLY A 129 5.71 1.92 -21.11
N GLU A 130 5.26 3.08 -20.67
CA GLU A 130 5.82 4.37 -21.05
C GLU A 130 6.92 4.78 -20.07
N VAL A 131 7.90 5.54 -20.56
CA VAL A 131 8.90 6.19 -19.73
C VAL A 131 8.74 7.69 -19.92
N TRP A 132 8.61 8.39 -18.81
CA TRP A 132 8.39 9.83 -18.75
C TRP A 132 9.57 10.51 -18.05
N GLN A 133 9.97 11.68 -18.51
CA GLN A 133 10.75 12.60 -17.70
C GLN A 133 9.84 13.24 -16.67
N GLY A 134 10.36 13.49 -15.48
CA GLY A 134 9.63 14.21 -14.45
C GLY A 134 10.52 14.69 -13.30
N TRP A 135 9.84 15.20 -12.28
CA TRP A 135 10.46 15.73 -11.06
C TRP A 135 10.07 14.90 -9.85
N LEU A 136 11.03 14.67 -8.94
CA LEU A 136 10.82 14.04 -7.65
C LEU A 136 11.15 15.00 -6.50
N VAL A 137 10.19 15.26 -5.64
CA VAL A 137 10.39 15.98 -4.38
C VAL A 137 10.87 14.98 -3.31
N THR A 138 12.13 15.09 -2.92
CA THR A 138 12.76 14.15 -1.97
C THR A 138 12.61 14.57 -0.51
N ALA A 139 12.46 15.87 -0.24
CA ALA A 139 12.18 16.43 1.07
C ALA A 139 11.66 17.86 0.96
N THR A 140 10.89 18.31 1.96
CA THR A 140 10.43 19.69 2.06
C THR A 140 11.61 20.67 2.03
N GLY A 141 11.53 21.68 1.17
CA GLY A 141 12.57 22.72 1.06
C GLY A 141 13.80 22.33 0.25
N LYS A 142 13.90 21.10 -0.28
CA LYS A 142 14.94 20.73 -1.24
C LYS A 142 14.46 20.93 -2.68
N PRO A 143 15.36 21.29 -3.62
CA PRO A 143 15.00 21.34 -5.02
C PRO A 143 14.57 19.94 -5.50
N PRO A 144 13.57 19.86 -6.40
CA PRO A 144 13.21 18.59 -7.03
C PRO A 144 14.38 18.01 -7.83
N VAL A 145 14.40 16.69 -7.95
CA VAL A 145 15.39 15.95 -8.73
C VAL A 145 14.77 15.51 -10.04
N ASP A 146 15.49 15.69 -11.16
CA ASP A 146 15.13 15.11 -12.45
C ASP A 146 15.15 13.58 -12.38
N VAL A 147 14.05 12.94 -12.80
CA VAL A 147 13.88 11.49 -12.77
C VAL A 147 13.25 10.96 -14.05
N ALA A 148 13.57 9.70 -14.37
CA ALA A 148 12.78 8.91 -15.30
C ALA A 148 11.71 8.13 -14.54
N ILE A 149 10.46 8.25 -14.96
CA ILE A 149 9.28 7.64 -14.34
C ILE A 149 8.72 6.61 -15.32
N LYS A 150 8.79 5.34 -14.93
CA LYS A 150 8.24 4.22 -15.69
C LYS A 150 6.77 4.04 -15.30
N VAL A 151 5.87 4.11 -16.28
CA VAL A 151 4.42 4.08 -16.07
C VAL A 151 3.82 2.92 -16.85
N THR A 152 3.07 2.08 -16.16
CA THR A 152 2.30 0.98 -16.74
C THR A 152 0.84 1.18 -16.38
N LYS A 153 -0.06 1.15 -17.39
CA LYS A 153 -1.50 1.11 -17.12
C LYS A 153 -1.85 -0.29 -16.65
N VAL A 154 -2.53 -0.43 -15.52
CA VAL A 154 -2.98 -1.74 -15.02
C VAL A 154 -4.19 -2.21 -15.83
N SER A 155 -4.15 -3.45 -16.31
CA SER A 155 -5.29 -4.17 -16.87
C SER A 155 -5.18 -5.67 -16.55
N ASP A 156 -6.29 -6.40 -16.62
CA ASP A 156 -6.28 -7.85 -16.36
C ASP A 156 -5.34 -8.60 -17.32
N GLU A 157 -5.18 -8.09 -18.54
CA GLU A 157 -4.29 -8.64 -19.55
C GLU A 157 -2.80 -8.45 -19.25
N ASN A 158 -2.43 -7.60 -18.28
CA ASN A 158 -1.04 -7.23 -18.02
C ASN A 158 -0.56 -7.42 -16.57
N LYS A 159 -1.32 -8.14 -15.74
CA LYS A 159 -0.91 -8.49 -14.36
C LYS A 159 0.50 -9.10 -14.30
N ALA A 160 0.83 -10.01 -15.22
CA ALA A 160 2.18 -10.60 -15.29
C ALA A 160 3.29 -9.58 -15.55
N LYS A 161 3.02 -8.53 -16.35
CA LYS A 161 3.99 -7.45 -16.60
C LYS A 161 4.16 -6.55 -15.38
N MET A 162 3.09 -6.36 -14.60
CA MET A 162 3.15 -5.64 -13.33
C MET A 162 4.05 -6.37 -12.33
N ASP A 163 3.92 -7.70 -12.24
CA ASP A 163 4.79 -8.53 -11.40
C ASP A 163 6.26 -8.43 -11.79
N GLU A 164 6.57 -8.42 -13.09
CA GLU A 164 7.93 -8.21 -13.60
C GLU A 164 8.47 -6.81 -13.26
N MET A 165 7.64 -5.77 -13.35
CA MET A 165 8.03 -4.42 -12.94
C MET A 165 8.32 -4.36 -11.43
N HIS A 166 7.51 -5.03 -10.60
CA HIS A 166 7.77 -5.13 -9.17
C HIS A 166 9.06 -5.91 -8.86
N LYS A 167 9.35 -6.97 -9.61
CA LYS A 167 10.64 -7.70 -9.52
C LYS A 167 11.82 -6.81 -9.88
N GLU A 168 11.71 -6.02 -10.94
CA GLU A 168 12.73 -5.04 -11.33
C GLU A 168 12.97 -4.02 -10.21
N ALA A 169 11.90 -3.46 -9.63
CA ALA A 169 12.00 -2.54 -8.50
C ALA A 169 12.62 -3.19 -7.25
N ARG A 170 12.26 -4.44 -6.92
CA ARG A 170 12.91 -5.25 -5.86
C ARG A 170 14.41 -5.38 -6.10
N LEU A 171 14.81 -5.73 -7.32
CA LEU A 171 16.20 -5.93 -7.68
C LEU A 171 17.00 -4.63 -7.62
N MET A 172 16.47 -3.55 -8.20
CA MET A 172 17.15 -2.24 -8.23
C MET A 172 17.35 -1.66 -6.83
N ARG A 173 16.47 -1.96 -5.86
CA ARG A 173 16.64 -1.56 -4.45
C ARG A 173 17.90 -2.15 -3.79
N GLN A 174 18.42 -3.28 -4.29
CA GLN A 174 19.60 -3.94 -3.73
C GLN A 174 20.92 -3.39 -4.29
N TYR A 175 20.89 -2.71 -5.43
CA TYR A 175 22.11 -2.23 -6.08
C TYR A 175 22.48 -0.81 -5.65
N LYS A 176 23.75 -0.64 -5.27
CA LYS A 176 24.38 0.66 -5.09
C LYS A 176 25.70 0.69 -5.84
N HIS A 177 25.60 0.78 -7.17
CA HIS A 177 26.76 0.83 -8.05
C HIS A 177 26.94 2.25 -8.60
N ARG A 178 28.17 2.79 -8.59
CA ARG A 178 28.48 4.03 -9.29
C ARG A 178 28.67 3.71 -10.77
N LEU A 179 27.88 4.33 -11.64
CA LEU A 179 28.24 4.43 -13.06
C LEU A 179 29.60 5.15 -13.11
N ARG A 180 30.59 4.49 -13.72
CA ARG A 180 31.92 5.05 -13.96
C ARG A 180 31.85 6.04 -15.12
#